data_AF-A0A938EQA7-F1
#
_entry.id   AF-A0A938EQA7-F1
#
_cell.length_a   1.000
_cell.length_b   1.000
_cell.length_c   1.000
_cell.angle_alpha   90.00
_cell.angle_beta   90.00
_cell.angle_gamma   90.00
#
_symmetry.space_group_name_H-M   'P 1'
#
loop_
_entity.id
_entity.type
_entity.pdbx_description
1 polymer ?
#
loop_
_entity_poly.entity_id
_entity_poly.type
_entity_poly.pdbx_seq_one_letter_code
_entity_poly.pdbx_strand_id
1 'polypeptide(L)'
;MCDSLPPMRDALSLSQFRRRVADNYARARAAGAGAEAWTAWRADRDALFASHPQSPVPAGARAAFRAMGFFPYDLSWRLTAVVEPISTDAPGASPAPGAPSSGVSSRDGEFRFVGTAVAMRGGDEIRLPLHWLDA
;
A
#
# COMPACT_ATOMS: atom_id res chain seq x y z
N MET A 1 21.63 -10.46 25.03
CA MET A 1 20.68 -9.33 25.10
C MET A 1 19.32 -9.89 24.70
N CYS A 2 18.43 -10.13 25.67
CA CYS A 2 17.06 -10.54 25.37
C CYS A 2 16.30 -9.33 24.86
N ASP A 3 15.96 -9.36 23.58
CA ASP A 3 15.05 -8.42 22.95
C ASP A 3 13.72 -8.50 23.71
N SER A 4 13.30 -7.40 24.33
CA SER A 4 12.09 -7.38 25.16
C SER A 4 10.89 -7.46 24.23
N LEU A 5 10.30 -8.66 24.14
CA LEU A 5 9.05 -8.87 23.43
C LEU A 5 8.01 -7.85 23.93
N PRO A 6 7.26 -7.19 23.04
CA PRO A 6 6.21 -6.27 23.46
C PRO A 6 5.22 -7.03 24.36
N PRO A 7 4.63 -6.36 25.36
CA PRO A 7 3.67 -7.01 26.24
C PRO A 7 2.56 -7.64 25.39
N MET A 8 2.13 -8.86 25.74
CA MET A 8 1.23 -9.68 24.91
C MET A 8 -0.05 -8.94 24.46
N ARG A 9 -0.54 -7.98 25.25
CA ARG A 9 -1.66 -7.11 24.88
C ARG A 9 -1.37 -6.22 23.66
N ASP A 10 -0.15 -5.72 23.53
CA ASP A 10 0.26 -4.90 22.38
C ASP A 10 0.44 -5.76 21.13
N ALA A 11 0.99 -6.97 21.26
CA ALA A 11 1.13 -7.91 20.14
C ALA A 11 -0.23 -8.36 19.58
N LEU A 12 -1.19 -8.64 20.46
CA LEU A 12 -2.57 -8.97 20.07
C LEU A 12 -3.27 -7.76 19.44
N SER A 13 -3.11 -6.57 20.02
CA SER A 13 -3.65 -5.33 19.45
C SER A 13 -3.08 -5.07 18.05
N LEU A 14 -1.77 -5.24 17.86
CA LEU A 14 -1.13 -5.06 16.55
C LEU A 14 -1.62 -6.09 15.53
N SER A 15 -1.78 -7.34 15.95
CA SER A 15 -2.33 -8.40 15.09
C SER A 15 -3.78 -8.10 14.69
N GLN A 16 -4.60 -7.59 15.61
CA GLN A 16 -5.96 -7.15 15.32
C GLN A 16 -5.98 -5.98 14.32
N PHE A 17 -5.10 -5.00 14.50
CA PHE A 17 -4.96 -3.87 13.58
C PHE A 17 -4.63 -4.35 12.16
N ARG A 18 -3.58 -5.18 12.02
CA ARG A 18 -3.15 -5.75 10.73
C ARG A 18 -4.28 -6.52 10.05
N ARG A 19 -5.04 -7.31 10.81
CA ARG A 19 -6.21 -8.03 10.30
C ARG A 19 -7.29 -7.06 9.79
N ARG A 20 -7.66 -6.04 10.57
CA ARG A 20 -8.68 -5.05 10.17
C ARG A 20 -8.28 -4.29 8.90
N VAL A 21 -6.98 -3.99 8.73
CA VAL A 21 -6.45 -3.41 7.49
C VAL A 21 -6.61 -4.38 6.32
N ALA A 22 -6.20 -5.65 6.49
CA ALA A 22 -6.32 -6.67 5.45
C ALA A 22 -7.78 -6.90 5.03
N ASP A 23 -8.70 -6.98 5.99
CA ASP A 23 -10.13 -7.15 5.77
C ASP A 23 -10.73 -5.96 5.00
N ASN A 24 -10.30 -4.73 5.29
CA ASN A 24 -10.74 -3.54 4.55
C ASN A 24 -10.37 -3.63 3.07
N TYR A 25 -9.12 -4.00 2.76
CA TYR A 25 -8.70 -4.22 1.37
C TYR A 25 -9.41 -5.41 0.71
N ALA A 26 -9.70 -6.48 1.46
CA ALA A 26 -10.47 -7.61 0.93
C ALA A 26 -11.89 -7.19 0.54
N ARG A 27 -12.59 -6.42 1.38
CA ARG A 27 -13.91 -5.85 1.06
C ARG A 27 -13.85 -4.93 -0.15
N ALA A 28 -12.86 -4.04 -0.23
CA ALA A 28 -12.69 -3.15 -1.38
C ALA A 28 -12.49 -3.93 -2.69
N ARG A 29 -11.70 -5.01 -2.68
CA ARG A 29 -11.54 -5.88 -3.86
C ARG A 29 -12.83 -6.62 -4.23
N ALA A 30 -13.56 -7.14 -3.24
CA ALA A 30 -14.80 -7.86 -3.47
C ALA A 30 -15.94 -6.97 -4.00
N ALA A 31 -16.01 -5.72 -3.53
CA ALA A 31 -16.97 -4.72 -4.00
C ALA A 31 -16.68 -4.25 -5.44
N GLY A 32 -15.47 -4.51 -5.96
CA GLY A 32 -15.04 -4.02 -7.25
C GLY A 32 -14.68 -2.53 -7.22
N ALA A 33 -14.65 -1.91 -8.39
CA ALA A 33 -14.23 -0.53 -8.52
C ALA A 33 -15.41 0.43 -8.62
N GLY A 34 -15.27 1.60 -8.00
CA GLY A 34 -16.24 2.68 -8.09
C GLY A 34 -16.14 3.64 -6.92
N ALA A 35 -16.87 4.74 -7.01
CA ALA A 35 -16.91 5.77 -5.97
C ALA A 35 -17.45 5.22 -4.64
N GLU A 36 -18.40 4.29 -4.69
CA GLU A 36 -18.99 3.66 -3.49
C GLU A 36 -17.99 2.78 -2.74
N ALA A 37 -17.35 1.83 -3.45
CA ALA A 37 -16.32 0.97 -2.87
C ALA A 37 -15.15 1.78 -2.30
N TRP A 38 -14.74 2.85 -3.01
CA TRP A 38 -13.71 3.77 -2.52
C TRP A 38 -14.15 4.53 -1.27
N THR A 39 -15.40 5.02 -1.23
CA THR A 39 -15.93 5.75 -0.07
C THR A 39 -16.03 4.85 1.16
N ALA A 40 -16.53 3.62 0.99
CA ALA A 40 -16.60 2.63 2.06
C ALA A 40 -15.20 2.28 2.60
N TRP A 41 -14.25 2.01 1.70
CA TRP A 41 -12.86 1.72 2.08
C TRP A 41 -12.23 2.87 2.89
N ARG A 42 -12.47 4.13 2.48
CA ARG A 42 -11.99 5.31 3.21
C ARG A 42 -12.62 5.41 4.59
N ALA A 43 -13.94 5.30 4.69
CA ALA A 43 -14.68 5.41 5.95
C ALA A 43 -14.19 4.37 6.98
N ASP A 44 -14.00 3.12 6.56
CA ASP A 44 -13.45 2.06 7.40
C ASP A 44 -12.04 2.41 7.92
N ARG A 45 -11.21 2.99 7.05
CA ARG A 45 -9.83 3.37 7.37
C ARG A 45 -9.80 4.56 8.33
N ASP A 46 -10.65 5.56 8.13
CA ASP A 46 -10.79 6.71 9.02
C ASP A 46 -11.25 6.28 10.41
N ALA A 47 -12.27 5.42 10.49
CA ALA A 47 -12.75 4.88 11.76
C ALA A 47 -11.67 4.07 12.49
N LEU A 48 -10.92 3.24 11.76
CA LEU A 48 -9.81 2.46 12.31
C LEU A 48 -8.70 3.38 12.87
N PHE A 49 -8.33 4.42 12.13
CA PHE A 49 -7.25 5.33 12.52
C PHE A 49 -7.65 6.27 13.66
N ALA A 50 -8.93 6.64 13.75
CA ALA A 50 -9.44 7.45 14.85
C ALA A 50 -9.43 6.71 16.20
N SER A 51 -9.72 5.41 16.18
CA SER A 51 -10.09 4.66 17.39
C SER A 51 -9.06 3.63 17.85
N HIS A 52 -8.29 3.04 16.95
CA HIS A 52 -7.49 1.87 17.30
C HIS A 52 -6.23 2.24 18.09
N PRO A 53 -5.87 1.51 19.17
CA PRO A 53 -4.66 1.79 19.96
C PRO A 53 -3.37 1.77 19.14
N GLN A 54 -3.31 0.89 18.15
CA GLN A 54 -2.20 0.74 17.19
C GLN A 54 -2.31 1.66 15.96
N SER A 55 -3.22 2.62 15.98
CA SER A 55 -3.30 3.64 14.94
C SER A 55 -1.99 4.43 14.87
N PRO A 56 -1.47 4.72 13.66
CA PRO A 56 -0.30 5.57 13.48
C PRO A 56 -0.57 7.05 13.83
N VAL A 57 -1.86 7.43 14.00
CA VAL A 57 -2.20 8.76 14.51
C VAL A 57 -1.69 8.86 15.96
N PRO A 58 -0.81 9.83 16.28
CA PRO A 58 -0.28 9.99 17.63
C PRO A 58 -1.40 10.11 18.66
N ALA A 59 -1.25 9.50 19.83
CA ALA A 59 -2.30 9.43 20.84
C ALA A 59 -2.88 10.82 21.20
N GLY A 60 -2.01 11.84 21.34
CA GLY A 60 -2.42 13.22 21.62
C GLY A 60 -3.18 13.91 20.48
N ALA A 61 -3.07 13.42 19.25
CA ALA A 61 -3.76 13.96 18.08
C ALA A 61 -5.07 13.22 17.74
N ARG A 62 -5.33 12.03 18.31
CA ARG A 62 -6.51 11.21 17.98
C ARG A 62 -7.84 11.92 18.26
N ALA A 63 -7.93 12.67 19.35
CA ALA A 63 -9.13 13.44 19.69
C ALA A 63 -9.48 14.51 18.63
N ALA A 64 -8.48 15.05 17.94
CA ALA A 64 -8.63 16.03 16.87
C ALA A 64 -8.69 15.39 15.47
N PHE A 65 -8.34 14.11 15.32
CA PHE A 65 -8.41 13.41 14.05
C PHE A 65 -9.87 13.28 13.61
N ARG A 66 -10.13 13.60 12.34
CA ARG A 66 -11.49 13.56 11.75
C ARG A 66 -11.55 12.58 10.59
N ALA A 67 -10.61 12.72 9.65
CA ALA A 67 -10.46 11.85 8.50
C ALA A 67 -9.08 12.06 7.88
N MET A 68 -8.66 11.13 7.03
CA MET A 68 -7.50 11.31 6.17
C MET A 68 -7.82 12.22 4.98
N GLY A 69 -6.84 13.03 4.60
CA GLY A 69 -6.93 13.87 3.41
C GLY A 69 -6.82 13.02 2.15
N PHE A 70 -7.90 12.93 1.39
CA PHE A 70 -7.93 12.31 0.07
C PHE A 70 -8.46 13.30 -0.97
N PHE A 71 -7.93 13.23 -2.18
CA PHE A 71 -8.58 13.86 -3.33
C PHE A 71 -9.97 13.26 -3.56
N PRO A 72 -10.93 14.02 -4.12
CA PRO A 72 -12.21 13.47 -4.54
C PRO A 72 -12.04 12.27 -5.47
N TYR A 73 -12.98 11.33 -5.45
CA TYR A 73 -12.96 10.23 -6.39
C TYR A 73 -13.12 10.74 -7.81
N ASP A 74 -12.18 10.38 -8.67
CA ASP A 74 -12.21 10.69 -10.09
C ASP A 74 -11.96 9.40 -10.86
N LEU A 75 -12.97 8.98 -11.62
CA LEU A 75 -12.94 7.74 -12.40
C LEU A 75 -11.83 7.78 -13.48
N SER A 76 -11.40 8.96 -13.93
CA SER A 76 -10.31 9.12 -14.91
C SER A 76 -8.94 8.68 -14.38
N TRP A 77 -8.82 8.53 -13.06
CA TRP A 77 -7.62 8.00 -12.39
C TRP A 77 -7.72 6.51 -12.08
N ARG A 78 -8.83 5.86 -12.44
CA ARG A 78 -8.98 4.41 -12.33
C ARG A 78 -8.56 3.75 -13.64
N LEU A 79 -7.30 3.36 -13.70
CA LEU A 79 -6.70 2.79 -14.90
C LEU A 79 -6.51 1.28 -14.78
N THR A 80 -6.63 0.58 -15.91
CA THR A 80 -6.14 -0.78 -16.06
C THR A 80 -4.71 -0.72 -16.56
N ALA A 81 -3.79 -1.37 -15.86
CA ALA A 81 -2.39 -1.44 -16.24
C ALA A 81 -2.02 -2.83 -16.75
N VAL A 82 -1.13 -2.89 -17.74
CA VAL A 82 -0.41 -4.09 -18.14
C VAL A 82 0.86 -4.18 -17.29
N VAL A 83 1.16 -5.36 -16.77
CA VAL A 83 2.40 -5.59 -16.02
C VAL A 83 3.46 -6.12 -16.98
N GLU A 84 4.55 -5.36 -17.11
CA GLU A 84 5.77 -5.75 -17.81
C GLU A 84 6.78 -6.26 -16.76
N PRO A 85 6.92 -7.59 -16.57
CA PRO A 85 7.87 -8.13 -15.59
C PRO A 85 9.32 -7.84 -16.01
N ILE A 86 10.26 -7.85 -15.06
CA ILE A 86 11.68 -7.86 -15.45
C ILE A 86 11.94 -9.12 -16.27
N SER A 87 12.60 -8.99 -17.42
CA SER A 87 13.03 -10.15 -18.21
C SER A 87 14.12 -10.90 -17.46
N THR A 88 13.83 -12.11 -17.00
CA THR A 88 14.80 -13.01 -16.33
C THR A 88 15.68 -13.77 -17.35
N ASP A 89 15.35 -13.73 -18.63
CA ASP A 89 15.93 -14.62 -19.67
C ASP A 89 17.25 -14.16 -20.31
N ALA A 90 17.92 -13.14 -19.77
CA ALA A 90 19.21 -12.70 -20.30
C ALA A 90 20.30 -12.75 -19.22
N PRO A 91 21.22 -13.73 -19.26
CA PRO A 91 22.43 -13.68 -18.44
C PRO A 91 23.19 -12.39 -18.79
N GLY A 92 23.23 -11.44 -17.85
CA GLY A 92 23.92 -10.15 -18.03
C GLY A 92 23.06 -8.98 -18.53
N ALA A 93 21.73 -9.08 -18.53
CA ALA A 93 20.89 -7.89 -18.79
C ALA A 93 21.11 -6.84 -17.69
N SER A 94 21.86 -5.79 -18.03
CA SER A 94 21.93 -4.57 -17.24
C SER A 94 20.55 -3.90 -17.27
N PRO A 95 20.04 -3.37 -16.15
CA PRO A 95 18.78 -2.65 -16.14
C PRO A 95 18.82 -1.50 -17.18
N ALA A 96 17.69 -1.25 -17.84
CA ALA A 96 17.58 -0.16 -18.80
C ALA A 96 18.05 1.16 -18.16
N PRO A 97 18.80 2.02 -18.87
CA PRO A 97 19.22 3.30 -18.33
C PRO A 97 17.99 4.13 -17.88
N GLY A 98 17.96 4.50 -16.60
CA GLY A 98 16.81 5.18 -15.96
C GLY A 98 15.85 4.26 -15.22
N ALA A 99 16.08 2.93 -15.21
CA ALA A 99 15.36 2.03 -14.31
C ALA A 99 15.68 2.40 -12.84
N PRO A 100 14.68 2.36 -11.93
CA PRO A 100 14.94 2.58 -10.51
C PRO A 100 15.96 1.56 -10.00
N SER A 101 16.85 1.96 -9.09
CA SER A 101 17.85 1.06 -8.53
C SER A 101 17.18 -0.20 -7.97
N SER A 102 17.67 -1.37 -8.38
CA SER A 102 17.30 -2.64 -7.76
C SER A 102 17.65 -2.59 -6.27
N GLY A 103 16.63 -2.60 -5.42
CA GLY A 103 16.77 -2.55 -3.96
C GLY A 103 16.56 -1.14 -3.42
N VAL A 104 15.38 -0.91 -2.85
CA VAL A 104 15.20 0.14 -1.83
C VAL A 104 15.06 -0.58 -0.50
N SER A 105 16.10 -0.49 0.32
CA SER A 105 16.01 -0.94 1.70
C SER A 105 15.16 0.06 2.49
N SER A 106 14.08 -0.44 3.09
CA SER A 106 13.31 0.30 4.06
C SER A 106 13.58 -0.26 5.46
N ARG A 107 13.17 0.47 6.49
CA ARG A 107 13.21 -0.03 7.87
C ARG A 107 12.36 -1.30 8.07
N ASP A 108 11.42 -1.56 7.17
CA ASP A 108 10.38 -2.58 7.28
C ASP A 108 10.58 -3.76 6.29
N GLY A 109 11.73 -3.82 5.61
CA GLY A 109 12.08 -4.91 4.69
C GLY A 109 12.76 -4.44 3.41
N GLU A 110 13.21 -5.41 2.61
CA GLU A 110 13.85 -5.19 1.33
C GLU A 110 12.81 -5.18 0.21
N PHE A 111 12.80 -4.10 -0.58
CA PHE A 111 11.95 -4.01 -1.77
C PHE A 111 12.76 -4.29 -3.03
N ARG A 112 12.45 -5.39 -3.70
CA ARG A 112 13.06 -5.77 -4.97
C ARG A 112 12.20 -5.28 -6.13
N PHE A 113 12.83 -4.67 -7.12
CA PHE A 113 12.16 -4.29 -8.37
C PHE A 113 11.76 -5.55 -9.16
N VAL A 114 10.50 -5.65 -9.59
CA VAL A 114 9.95 -6.83 -10.28
C VAL A 114 9.31 -6.53 -11.63
N GLY A 115 9.21 -5.27 -12.02
CA GLY A 115 8.70 -4.89 -13.34
C GLY A 115 8.14 -3.49 -13.36
N THR A 116 7.40 -3.18 -14.42
CA THR A 116 6.72 -1.90 -14.59
C THR A 116 5.24 -2.14 -14.82
N ALA A 117 4.37 -1.41 -14.12
CA ALA A 117 2.96 -1.31 -14.47
C ALA A 117 2.78 -0.16 -15.47
N VAL A 118 2.25 -0.47 -16.65
CA VAL A 118 2.05 0.49 -17.74
C VAL A 118 0.55 0.69 -17.98
N ALA A 119 0.10 1.93 -17.92
CA ALA A 119 -1.30 2.31 -18.14
C ALA A 119 -1.40 3.52 -19.07
N MET A 120 -2.55 3.71 -19.70
CA MET A 120 -2.82 4.88 -20.56
C MET A 120 -3.82 5.81 -19.89
N ARG A 121 -3.60 7.13 -20.00
CA ARG A 121 -4.53 8.16 -19.53
C ARG A 121 -4.58 9.32 -20.52
N GLY A 122 -5.73 9.56 -21.14
CA GLY A 122 -5.90 10.71 -22.03
C GLY A 122 -4.97 10.74 -23.25
N GLY A 123 -4.40 9.60 -23.65
CA GLY A 123 -3.39 9.50 -24.71
C GLY A 123 -1.94 9.43 -24.19
N ASP A 124 -1.70 9.79 -22.93
CA ASP A 124 -0.39 9.71 -22.29
C ASP A 124 -0.16 8.34 -21.65
N GLU A 125 1.06 7.82 -21.78
CA GLU A 125 1.49 6.61 -21.08
C GLU A 125 1.97 6.95 -19.66
N ILE A 126 1.50 6.17 -18.69
CA ILE A 126 1.92 6.21 -17.30
C ILE A 126 2.68 4.92 -16.99
N ARG A 127 3.93 5.07 -16.57
CA ARG A 127 4.82 3.96 -16.17
C ARG A 127 5.10 4.05 -14.68
N LEU A 128 4.77 3.01 -13.93
CA LEU A 128 5.01 2.92 -12.50
C LEU A 128 5.90 1.73 -12.18
N PRO A 129 7.00 1.91 -11.44
CA PRO A 129 7.84 0.79 -11.04
C PRO A 129 7.10 -0.10 -10.04
N LEU A 130 7.11 -1.40 -10.29
CA LEU A 130 6.52 -2.42 -9.43
C LEU A 130 7.61 -3.05 -8.58
N HIS A 131 7.41 -3.05 -7.27
CA HIS A 131 8.31 -3.65 -6.31
C HIS A 131 7.61 -4.78 -5.54
N TRP A 132 8.37 -5.81 -5.21
CA TRP A 132 7.98 -6.86 -4.30
C TRP A 132 8.66 -6.64 -2.95
N LEU A 133 7.90 -6.81 -1.86
CA LEU A 133 8.45 -6.83 -0.52
C LEU A 133 8.93 -8.25 -0.23
N ASP A 134 10.25 -8.43 -0.12
CA ASP A 134 10.82 -9.71 0.30
C ASP A 134 10.62 -9.88 1.83
N ALA A 135 10.36 -11.12 2.25
CA ALA A 135 9.94 -11.47 3.61
C ALA A 135 11.11 -11.71 4.57
#